data_AF-A0A3P7LV23-F1
#
_entry.id   AF-A0A3P7LV23-F1
#
_cell.length_a   1.000
_cell.length_b   1.000
_cell.length_c   1.000
_cell.angle_alpha   90.00
_cell.angle_beta   90.00
_cell.angle_gamma   90.00
#
_symmetry.space_group_name_H-M   'P 1'
#
loop_
_entity.id
_entity.type
_entity.pdbx_description
1 polymer ?
#
loop_
_entity_poly.entity_id
_entity_poly.type
_entity_poly.pdbx_seq_one_letter_code
_entity_poly.pdbx_strand_id
1 'polypeptide(L)'
;MSSTVLNEERMKAYSTAAKDTFVRLKKLLDAKQQELLEYDSIIHKLEELPRKRTQSIMCPIGSVGFLPASIVHTNEVLVGLGDGYFVDTTCYDAVQILKRRRKVVKKGIADLHEHENLLRNYSNYARKLFDHQGNPDEVEIREEYDEVKEAELRSKV
;
A
#
# COMPACT_ATOMS: atom_id res chain seq x y z
N MET A 1 -0.18 42.65 -2.39
CA MET A 1 0.83 41.73 -2.97
C MET A 1 0.18 41.01 -4.15
N SER A 2 0.85 40.95 -5.30
CA SER A 2 0.26 40.52 -6.59
C SER A 2 -0.31 39.09 -6.51
N SER A 3 -1.52 38.87 -7.04
CA SER A 3 -2.23 37.58 -7.09
C SER A 3 -1.39 36.44 -7.69
N THR A 4 -0.45 36.79 -8.56
CA THR A 4 0.49 35.88 -9.22
C THR A 4 1.49 35.23 -8.26
N VAL A 5 2.02 35.97 -7.26
CA VAL A 5 3.04 35.46 -6.33
C VAL A 5 2.45 34.43 -5.37
N LEU A 6 1.23 34.70 -4.86
CA LEU A 6 0.50 33.77 -4.00
C LEU A 6 0.15 32.46 -4.72
N ASN A 7 -0.08 32.52 -6.04
CA ASN A 7 -0.41 31.34 -6.83
C ASN A 7 0.83 30.44 -7.06
N GLU A 8 2.00 31.03 -7.33
CA GLU A 8 3.25 30.29 -7.47
C GLU A 8 3.63 29.53 -6.18
N GLU A 9 3.43 30.15 -5.02
CA GLU A 9 3.67 29.51 -3.71
C GLU A 9 2.70 28.35 -3.47
N ARG A 10 1.40 28.53 -3.77
CA ARG A 10 0.39 27.46 -3.68
C ARG A 10 0.71 26.31 -4.63
N MET A 11 1.18 26.60 -5.83
CA MET A 11 1.62 25.60 -6.81
C MET A 11 2.84 24.82 -6.36
N LYS A 12 3.83 25.50 -5.78
CA LYS A 12 5.01 24.84 -5.18
C LYS A 12 4.59 23.95 -4.01
N ALA A 13 3.70 24.41 -3.14
CA ALA A 13 3.18 23.61 -2.03
C ALA A 13 2.41 22.37 -2.53
N TYR A 14 1.50 22.55 -3.48
CA TYR A 14 0.71 21.46 -4.07
C TYR A 14 1.61 20.43 -4.77
N SER A 15 2.54 20.86 -5.60
CA SER A 15 3.44 19.95 -6.33
C SER A 15 4.38 19.19 -5.39
N THR A 16 4.80 19.79 -4.28
CA THR A 16 5.60 19.12 -3.25
C THR A 16 4.77 18.06 -2.53
N ALA A 17 3.58 18.41 -2.05
CA ALA A 17 2.66 17.47 -1.41
C ALA A 17 2.29 16.31 -2.33
N ALA A 18 1.99 16.60 -3.61
CA ALA A 18 1.71 15.57 -4.61
C ALA A 18 2.89 14.60 -4.76
N LYS A 19 4.12 15.12 -4.94
CA LYS A 19 5.33 14.28 -5.02
C LYS A 19 5.49 13.38 -3.79
N ASP A 20 5.32 13.91 -2.59
CA ASP A 20 5.43 13.14 -1.36
C ASP A 20 4.39 12.02 -1.29
N THR A 21 3.14 12.29 -1.72
CA THR A 21 2.10 11.27 -1.80
C THR A 21 2.44 10.17 -2.81
N PHE A 22 2.98 10.51 -3.99
CA PHE A 22 3.42 9.53 -4.97
C PHE A 22 4.56 8.66 -4.46
N VAL A 23 5.52 9.24 -3.73
CA VAL A 23 6.62 8.48 -3.11
C VAL A 23 6.08 7.48 -2.09
N ARG A 24 5.14 7.89 -1.24
CA ARG A 24 4.50 6.99 -0.26
C ARG A 24 3.74 5.86 -0.95
N LEU A 25 2.94 6.20 -1.97
CA LEU A 25 2.17 5.23 -2.74
C LEU A 25 3.08 4.20 -3.40
N LYS A 26 4.16 4.65 -4.06
CA LYS A 26 5.15 3.77 -4.69
C LYS A 26 5.79 2.82 -3.68
N LYS A 27 6.18 3.33 -2.50
CA LYS A 27 6.74 2.49 -1.42
C LYS A 27 5.76 1.41 -0.96
N LEU A 28 4.48 1.75 -0.82
CA LEU A 28 3.44 0.78 -0.46
C LEU A 28 3.24 -0.27 -1.56
N LEU A 29 3.29 0.15 -2.81
CA LEU A 29 3.14 -0.73 -3.97
C LEU A 29 4.30 -1.71 -4.07
N ASP A 30 5.55 -1.23 -3.93
CA ASP A 30 6.75 -2.07 -3.92
C ASP A 30 6.69 -3.10 -2.77
N ALA A 31 6.26 -2.68 -1.58
CA ALA A 31 6.09 -3.58 -0.43
C ALA A 31 5.02 -4.66 -0.69
N LYS A 32 3.89 -4.30 -1.32
CA LYS A 32 2.84 -5.26 -1.68
C LYS A 32 3.28 -6.23 -2.79
N GLN A 33 4.10 -5.78 -3.73
CA GLN A 33 4.70 -6.65 -4.74
C GLN A 33 5.68 -7.64 -4.13
N GLN A 34 6.52 -7.20 -3.18
CA GLN A 34 7.41 -8.10 -2.43
C GLN A 34 6.61 -9.14 -1.64
N GLU A 35 5.55 -8.74 -0.95
CA GLU A 35 4.64 -9.64 -0.23
C GLU A 35 4.07 -10.73 -1.18
N LEU A 36 3.70 -10.36 -2.41
CA LEU A 36 3.21 -11.31 -3.41
C LEU A 36 4.27 -12.35 -3.83
N LEU A 37 5.51 -11.90 -4.04
CA LEU A 37 6.62 -12.80 -4.38
C LEU A 37 6.95 -13.77 -3.23
N GLU A 38 6.87 -13.28 -1.98
CA GLU A 38 7.03 -14.12 -0.79
C GLU A 38 5.95 -15.20 -0.73
N TYR A 39 4.68 -14.86 -0.97
CA TYR A 39 3.60 -15.85 -1.05
C TYR A 39 3.88 -16.92 -2.11
N ASP A 40 4.34 -16.52 -3.30
CA ASP A 40 4.66 -17.47 -4.38
C ASP A 40 5.83 -18.40 -4.01
N SER A 41 6.86 -17.87 -3.33
CA SER A 41 7.97 -18.68 -2.80
C SER A 41 7.53 -19.67 -1.72
N ILE A 42 6.66 -19.24 -0.79
CA ILE A 42 6.15 -20.11 0.28
C ILE A 42 5.26 -21.20 -0.30
N ILE A 43 4.36 -20.87 -1.22
CA ILE A 43 3.49 -21.85 -1.89
C ILE A 43 4.34 -22.92 -2.59
N HIS A 44 5.36 -22.51 -3.35
CA HIS A 44 6.24 -23.47 -4.02
C HIS A 44 6.94 -24.41 -3.03
N LYS A 45 7.48 -23.87 -1.93
CA LYS A 45 8.14 -24.69 -0.89
C LYS A 45 7.17 -25.67 -0.22
N LEU A 46 5.94 -25.24 0.09
CA LEU A 46 4.93 -26.12 0.68
C LEU A 46 4.45 -27.20 -0.29
N GLU A 47 4.48 -26.96 -1.60
CA GLU A 47 4.19 -27.98 -2.62
C GLU A 47 5.34 -29.01 -2.75
N GLU A 48 6.58 -28.63 -2.41
CA GLU A 48 7.75 -29.53 -2.46
C GLU A 48 7.97 -30.35 -1.18
N LEU A 49 7.72 -29.77 -0.01
CA LEU A 49 7.98 -30.40 1.30
C LEU A 49 7.36 -31.81 1.46
N PRO A 50 6.11 -32.08 1.03
CA PRO A 50 5.49 -33.40 1.18
C PRO A 50 6.18 -34.51 0.38
N ARG A 51 7.09 -34.20 -0.55
CA ARG A 51 7.79 -35.19 -1.38
C ARG A 51 8.79 -36.05 -0.60
N LYS A 52 9.19 -35.64 0.60
CA LYS A 52 10.12 -36.38 1.47
C LYS A 52 9.55 -36.43 2.87
N ARG A 53 9.53 -37.60 3.53
CA ARG A 53 9.03 -37.71 4.93
C ARG A 53 9.90 -36.97 5.95
N THR A 54 11.21 -36.92 5.70
CA THR A 54 12.20 -36.28 6.55
C THR A 54 13.21 -35.54 5.68
N GLN A 55 13.62 -34.33 6.08
CA GLN A 55 14.61 -33.53 5.37
C GLN A 55 15.61 -32.89 6.32
N SER A 56 16.90 -33.13 6.12
CA SER A 56 17.96 -32.45 6.86
C SER A 56 18.17 -31.03 6.34
N ILE A 57 18.27 -30.07 7.26
CA ILE A 57 18.40 -28.64 7.00
C ILE A 57 19.41 -28.00 7.95
N MET A 58 19.90 -26.81 7.58
CA MET A 58 20.63 -25.93 8.50
C MET A 58 19.65 -24.89 9.04
N CYS A 59 19.19 -25.07 10.27
CA CYS A 59 18.24 -24.18 10.92
C CYS A 59 18.95 -22.91 11.40
N PRO A 60 18.51 -21.69 10.99
CA PRO A 60 19.11 -20.46 11.48
C PRO A 60 18.78 -20.25 12.96
N ILE A 61 19.81 -20.12 13.79
CA ILE A 61 19.70 -19.76 15.21
C ILE A 61 20.32 -18.36 15.38
N GLY A 62 19.47 -17.34 15.22
CA GLY A 62 19.89 -15.94 15.31
C GLY A 62 20.47 -15.38 14.01
N SER A 63 21.18 -14.26 14.10
CA SER A 63 21.64 -13.48 12.95
C SER A 63 22.85 -14.08 12.21
N VAL A 64 23.65 -14.91 12.89
CA VAL A 64 24.93 -15.42 12.34
C VAL A 64 25.12 -16.93 12.51
N GLY A 65 24.21 -17.63 13.19
CA GLY A 65 24.35 -19.05 13.55
C GLY A 65 23.45 -19.96 12.73
N PHE A 66 23.95 -21.15 12.38
CA PHE A 66 23.15 -22.23 11.79
C PHE A 66 23.41 -23.54 12.55
N LEU A 67 22.35 -24.29 12.83
CA LEU A 67 22.40 -25.58 13.52
C LEU A 67 21.90 -26.70 12.60
N PRO A 68 22.63 -27.83 12.47
CA PRO A 68 22.15 -28.97 11.71
C PRO A 68 20.91 -29.59 12.37
N ALA A 69 19.78 -29.56 11.66
CA ALA A 69 18.49 -30.07 12.12
C ALA A 69 17.85 -30.96 11.05
N SER A 70 16.77 -31.67 11.41
CA SER A 70 15.97 -32.41 10.45
C SER A 70 14.49 -32.13 10.68
N ILE A 71 13.79 -31.77 9.61
CA ILE A 71 12.33 -31.61 9.60
C ILE A 71 11.72 -33.01 9.53
N VAL A 72 10.88 -33.32 10.50
CA VAL A 72 10.04 -34.54 10.52
C VAL A 72 8.60 -34.15 10.22
N HIS A 73 7.82 -35.07 9.65
CA HIS A 73 6.43 -34.82 9.25
C HIS A 73 6.28 -33.59 8.35
N THR A 74 7.03 -33.57 7.24
CA THR A 74 7.06 -32.47 6.27
C THR A 74 5.72 -32.08 5.62
N ASN A 75 4.68 -32.89 5.80
CA ASN A 75 3.32 -32.59 5.34
C ASN A 75 2.49 -31.86 6.40
N GLU A 76 2.95 -31.75 7.64
CA GLU A 76 2.26 -31.09 8.75
C GLU A 76 2.87 -29.70 8.95
N VAL A 77 2.02 -28.67 8.92
CA VAL A 77 2.43 -27.28 9.05
C VAL A 77 1.45 -26.48 9.89
N LEU A 78 2.01 -25.67 10.78
CA LEU A 78 1.26 -24.76 11.63
C LEU A 78 1.00 -23.44 10.87
N VAL A 79 -0.27 -23.12 10.63
CA VAL A 79 -0.68 -21.91 9.93
C VAL A 79 -1.32 -20.92 10.90
N GLY A 80 -0.80 -19.69 10.92
CA GLY A 80 -1.41 -18.59 11.68
C GLY A 80 -2.62 -18.01 10.96
N LEU A 81 -3.79 -18.00 11.60
CA LEU A 81 -5.05 -17.48 11.05
C LEU A 81 -5.21 -15.97 11.28
N GLY A 82 -4.55 -15.42 12.30
CA GLY A 82 -4.70 -14.04 12.79
C GLY A 82 -4.93 -14.03 14.30
N ASP A 83 -4.73 -12.89 14.97
CA ASP A 83 -4.97 -12.72 16.41
C ASP A 83 -4.34 -13.79 17.32
N GLY A 84 -3.17 -14.31 16.95
CA GLY A 84 -2.48 -15.35 17.72
C GLY A 84 -3.11 -16.75 17.63
N TYR A 85 -4.12 -16.96 16.79
CA TYR A 85 -4.69 -18.27 16.53
C TYR A 85 -3.86 -19.02 15.49
N PHE A 86 -3.55 -20.28 15.80
CA PHE A 86 -2.83 -21.20 14.94
C PHE A 86 -3.62 -22.48 14.78
N VAL A 87 -3.52 -23.08 13.59
CA VAL A 87 -4.14 -24.37 13.27
C VAL A 87 -3.10 -25.28 12.65
N ASP A 88 -3.08 -26.53 13.07
CA ASP A 88 -2.27 -27.56 12.45
C ASP A 88 -2.97 -28.06 11.18
N THR A 89 -2.26 -28.04 10.07
CA THR A 89 -2.83 -28.27 8.74
C THR A 89 -1.90 -29.09 7.88
N THR A 90 -2.47 -29.74 6.87
CA THR A 90 -1.65 -30.36 5.82
C THR A 90 -1.00 -29.28 4.95
N CYS A 91 0.15 -29.57 4.34
CA CYS A 91 0.76 -28.67 3.35
C CYS A 91 -0.22 -28.35 2.21
N TYR A 92 -1.08 -29.30 1.83
CA TYR A 92 -2.12 -29.10 0.84
C TYR A 92 -3.12 -28.00 1.25
N ASP A 93 -3.68 -28.10 2.46
CA ASP A 93 -4.65 -27.12 2.96
C ASP A 93 -4.00 -25.75 3.21
N ALA A 94 -2.77 -25.74 3.73
CA ALA A 94 -1.98 -24.53 3.91
C ALA A 94 -1.76 -23.79 2.58
N VAL A 95 -1.46 -24.52 1.50
CA VAL A 95 -1.36 -23.95 0.15
C VAL A 95 -2.67 -23.32 -0.29
N GLN A 96 -3.83 -23.92 0.01
CA GLN A 96 -5.13 -23.32 -0.32
C GLN A 96 -5.37 -22.03 0.47
N ILE A 97 -5.02 -21.99 1.75
CA ILE A 97 -5.10 -20.77 2.58
C ILE A 97 -4.23 -19.66 1.98
N LEU A 98 -2.98 -19.98 1.62
CA LEU A 98 -2.06 -19.01 1.02
C LEU A 98 -2.53 -18.54 -0.36
N LYS A 99 -3.09 -19.41 -1.20
CA LYS A 99 -3.69 -19.04 -2.50
C LYS A 99 -4.83 -18.04 -2.32
N ARG A 100 -5.66 -18.20 -1.28
CA ARG A 100 -6.73 -17.24 -0.94
C ARG A 100 -6.15 -15.90 -0.48
N ARG A 101 -5.14 -15.91 0.40
CA ARG A 101 -4.45 -14.69 0.86
C ARG A 101 -3.78 -13.93 -0.28
N ARG A 102 -3.07 -14.64 -1.15
CA ARG A 102 -2.44 -14.08 -2.36
C ARG A 102 -3.45 -13.36 -3.25
N LYS A 103 -4.68 -13.90 -3.40
CA LYS A 103 -5.74 -13.23 -4.16
C LYS A 103 -6.15 -11.89 -3.54
N VAL A 104 -6.18 -11.80 -2.21
CA VAL A 104 -6.46 -10.54 -1.49
C VAL A 104 -5.35 -9.53 -1.75
N VAL A 105 -4.08 -9.94 -1.67
CA VAL A 105 -2.93 -9.06 -1.96
C VAL A 105 -2.96 -8.58 -3.41
N LYS A 106 -3.23 -9.48 -4.37
CA LYS A 106 -3.40 -9.11 -5.79
C LYS A 106 -4.48 -8.07 -6.00
N LYS A 107 -5.63 -8.21 -5.32
CA LYS A 107 -6.69 -7.21 -5.35
C LYS A 107 -6.21 -5.88 -4.78
N GLY A 108 -5.53 -5.90 -3.63
CA GLY A 108 -4.96 -4.68 -3.03
C GLY A 108 -3.96 -3.95 -3.93
N ILE A 109 -3.15 -4.68 -4.71
CA ILE A 109 -2.25 -4.09 -5.71
C ILE A 109 -3.06 -3.41 -6.83
N ALA A 110 -4.12 -4.05 -7.32
CA ALA A 110 -5.00 -3.46 -8.34
C ALA A 110 -5.68 -2.18 -7.83
N ASP A 111 -6.22 -2.21 -6.61
CA ASP A 111 -6.84 -1.06 -5.95
C ASP A 111 -5.81 0.09 -5.80
N LEU A 112 -4.57 -0.20 -5.41
CA LEU A 112 -3.49 0.80 -5.31
C LEU A 112 -3.12 1.43 -6.66
N HIS A 113 -3.11 0.66 -7.76
CA HIS A 113 -2.91 1.21 -9.10
C HIS A 113 -4.06 2.11 -9.54
N GLU A 114 -5.30 1.80 -9.16
CA GLU A 114 -6.44 2.68 -9.39
C GLU A 114 -6.26 4.00 -8.63
N HIS A 115 -5.86 3.94 -7.36
CA HIS A 115 -5.53 5.12 -6.57
C HIS A 115 -4.39 5.95 -7.20
N GLU A 116 -3.36 5.30 -7.75
CA GLU A 116 -2.28 5.98 -8.47
C GLU A 116 -2.81 6.78 -9.66
N ASN A 117 -3.67 6.16 -10.47
CA ASN A 117 -4.29 6.79 -11.63
C ASN A 117 -5.17 7.97 -11.24
N LEU A 118 -5.96 7.82 -10.17
CA LEU A 118 -6.78 8.90 -9.62
C LEU A 118 -5.90 10.07 -9.18
N LEU A 119 -4.84 9.82 -8.41
CA LEU A 119 -3.91 10.87 -7.96
C LEU A 119 -3.22 11.57 -9.14
N ARG A 120 -2.85 10.83 -10.18
CA ARG A 120 -2.30 11.40 -11.42
C ARG A 120 -3.31 12.30 -12.12
N ASN A 121 -4.58 11.88 -12.19
CA ASN A 121 -5.65 12.69 -12.78
C ASN A 121 -5.90 13.96 -11.98
N TYR A 122 -5.96 13.88 -10.65
CA TYR A 122 -6.06 15.05 -9.78
C TYR A 122 -4.88 16.01 -9.94
N SER A 123 -3.66 15.48 -10.02
CA SER A 123 -2.45 16.29 -10.23
C SER A 123 -2.49 17.04 -11.57
N ASN A 124 -2.93 16.36 -12.63
CA ASN A 124 -3.10 16.97 -13.95
C ASN A 124 -4.21 18.02 -13.97
N TYR A 125 -5.33 17.74 -13.30
CA TYR A 125 -6.46 18.68 -13.18
C TYR A 125 -6.04 19.94 -12.41
N ALA A 126 -5.38 19.77 -11.26
CA ALA A 126 -4.86 20.88 -10.49
C ALA A 126 -3.91 21.74 -11.32
N ARG A 127 -2.94 21.12 -12.03
CA ARG A 127 -2.04 21.85 -12.93
C ARG A 127 -2.80 22.69 -13.96
N LYS A 128 -3.83 22.12 -14.60
CA LYS A 128 -4.70 22.86 -15.54
C LYS A 128 -5.40 24.04 -14.86
N LEU A 129 -5.98 23.86 -13.68
CA LEU A 129 -6.64 24.95 -12.94
C LEU A 129 -5.69 26.13 -12.68
N PHE A 130 -4.45 25.84 -12.32
CA PHE A 130 -3.45 26.87 -12.07
C PHE A 130 -2.94 27.53 -13.36
N ASP A 131 -2.93 26.80 -14.49
CA ASP A 131 -2.54 27.31 -15.81
C ASP A 131 -3.68 28.14 -16.49
N HIS A 132 -4.96 27.88 -16.20
CA HIS A 132 -6.13 28.50 -16.86
C HIS A 132 -6.49 29.91 -16.37
N GLN A 133 -5.89 30.45 -15.30
CA GLN A 133 -6.14 31.82 -14.82
C GLN A 133 -5.67 32.96 -15.77
N GLY A 134 -5.14 32.63 -16.95
CA GLY A 134 -4.89 33.57 -18.04
C GLY A 134 -6.03 33.70 -19.07
N ASN A 135 -7.11 32.93 -18.92
CA ASN A 135 -8.26 32.95 -19.82
C ASN A 135 -9.24 34.07 -19.38
N PRO A 136 -9.53 35.08 -20.23
CA PRO A 136 -10.35 36.22 -19.83
C PRO A 136 -11.79 35.89 -19.41
N ASP A 137 -12.29 34.69 -19.73
CA ASP A 137 -13.64 34.22 -19.39
C ASP A 137 -13.73 33.50 -18.02
N GLU A 138 -12.61 33.23 -17.34
CA GLU A 138 -12.58 32.52 -16.05
C GLU A 138 -12.20 33.47 -14.90
N VAL A 139 -13.09 33.61 -13.91
CA VAL A 139 -12.90 34.49 -12.75
C VAL A 139 -12.70 33.66 -11.48
N GLU A 140 -11.62 33.91 -10.74
CA GLU A 140 -11.41 33.30 -9.42
C GLU A 140 -12.42 33.87 -8.42
N ILE A 141 -13.31 33.01 -7.89
CA ILE A 141 -14.23 33.38 -6.81
C ILE A 141 -13.40 33.47 -5.52
N ARG A 142 -13.26 34.67 -4.97
CA ARG A 142 -12.62 34.93 -3.67
C ARG A 142 -13.66 35.45 -2.70
N GLU A 143 -13.92 34.70 -1.64
CA GLU A 143 -14.75 35.16 -0.52
C GLU A 143 -13.81 35.70 0.57
N GLU A 144 -14.12 36.89 1.09
CA GLU A 144 -13.39 37.43 2.24
C GLU A 144 -13.80 36.66 3.49
N TYR A 145 -12.80 36.14 4.20
CA TYR A 145 -13.04 35.43 5.47
C TYR A 145 -13.37 36.44 6.57
N ASP A 146 -14.63 36.44 6.99
CA ASP A 146 -15.14 37.27 8.08
C ASP A 146 -15.37 36.39 9.32
N GLU A 147 -14.51 36.55 10.32
CA GLU A 147 -14.53 35.75 11.57
C GLU A 147 -15.87 35.81 12.29
N VAL A 148 -16.56 36.95 12.22
CA VAL A 148 -17.84 37.16 12.94
C VAL A 148 -18.96 36.36 12.26
N LYS A 149 -19.04 36.42 10.93
CA LYS A 149 -20.03 35.66 10.16
C LYS A 149 -19.82 34.16 10.25
N GLU A 150 -18.57 33.70 10.23
CA GLU A 150 -18.23 32.28 10.37
C GLU A 150 -18.55 31.73 11.77
N ALA A 151 -18.29 32.52 12.82
CA ALA A 151 -18.67 32.15 14.19
C ALA A 151 -20.20 32.06 14.35
N GLU A 152 -20.95 32.99 13.77
CA GLU A 152 -22.42 32.95 13.77
C GLU A 152 -22.97 31.74 13.02
N LEU A 153 -22.41 31.39 11.85
CA LEU A 153 -22.80 30.21 11.07
C LEU A 153 -22.57 28.91 11.85
N ARG A 154 -21.43 28.77 12.52
CA ARG A 154 -21.11 27.58 13.33
C ARG A 154 -21.97 27.42 14.58
N SER A 155 -22.51 28.53 15.11
CA SER A 155 -23.41 28.49 16.27
C SER A 155 -24.85 28.09 15.93
N LYS A 156 -25.23 28.14 14.66
CA LYS A 156 -26.58 27.81 14.16
C LYS A 156 -26.74 26.36 13.69
N VAL A 157 -25.67 25.57 13.72
CA VAL A 157 -25.64 24.12 13.44
C VAL A 157 -25.70 23.36 14.76
#